data_AF-A0A2H0CRU7-F1
#
_entry.id   AF-A0A2H0CRU7-F1
#
_cell.length_a   1.000
_cell.length_b   1.000
_cell.length_c   1.000
_cell.angle_alpha   90.00
_cell.angle_beta   90.00
_cell.angle_gamma   90.00
#
_symmetry.space_group_name_H-M   'P 1'
#
loop_
_entity.id
_entity.type
_entity.pdbx_description
1 polymer ?
#
loop_
_entity_poly.entity_id
_entity_poly.type
_entity_poly.pdbx_seq_one_letter_code
_entity_poly.pdbx_strand_id
1 'polypeptide(L)'
;MVDAFSAVFQRPNFLAFVLIFLWGFYIMVTRYNLIKKLIGLYLVQTSVIYFLVSISAKEGATVPILLSTTEPVQAASYANPLPHVLTLTAIVVGIATTSVGLALCAAIYRKYGSLDEQVILERLE
;
A
#
# COMPACT_ATOMS: atom_id res chain seq x y z
N MET A 1 -5.19 -25.58 -15.65
CA MET A 1 -4.67 -24.26 -16.09
C MET A 1 -5.81 -23.28 -16.38
N VAL A 2 -6.92 -23.72 -16.97
CA VAL A 2 -8.15 -22.92 -17.17
C VAL A 2 -8.87 -22.62 -15.85
N ASP A 3 -8.84 -23.54 -14.87
CA ASP A 3 -9.49 -23.35 -13.55
C ASP A 3 -8.83 -22.27 -12.69
N ALA A 4 -7.52 -22.05 -12.86
CA ALA A 4 -6.82 -20.98 -12.16
C ALA A 4 -7.25 -19.61 -12.71
N PHE A 5 -7.47 -19.51 -14.02
CA PHE A 5 -7.93 -18.28 -14.68
C PHE A 5 -9.39 -17.94 -14.28
N SER A 6 -10.26 -18.94 -14.17
CA SER A 6 -11.64 -18.72 -13.72
C SER A 6 -11.72 -18.37 -12.23
N ALA A 7 -10.90 -18.99 -11.38
CA ALA A 7 -10.81 -18.66 -9.96
C ALA A 7 -10.26 -17.24 -9.70
N VAL A 8 -9.31 -16.78 -10.51
CA VAL A 8 -8.78 -15.40 -10.46
C VAL A 8 -9.86 -14.38 -10.84
N PHE A 9 -10.73 -14.70 -11.79
CA PHE A 9 -11.83 -13.81 -12.18
C PHE A 9 -12.98 -13.79 -11.16
N GLN A 10 -13.11 -14.82 -10.31
CA GLN A 10 -14.12 -14.87 -9.24
C GLN A 10 -13.85 -13.90 -8.09
N ARG A 11 -12.63 -13.36 -7.93
CA ARG A 11 -12.24 -12.45 -6.84
C ARG A 11 -11.52 -11.20 -7.40
N PRO A 12 -12.23 -10.25 -8.02
CA PRO A 12 -11.63 -9.11 -8.72
C PRO A 12 -10.74 -8.25 -7.80
N ASN A 13 -11.07 -8.15 -6.51
CA ASN A 13 -10.27 -7.44 -5.52
C ASN A 13 -8.86 -8.03 -5.39
N PHE A 14 -8.72 -9.36 -5.37
CA PHE A 14 -7.41 -9.99 -5.22
C PHE A 14 -6.54 -9.80 -6.46
N LEU A 15 -7.13 -9.85 -7.65
CA LEU A 15 -6.44 -9.56 -8.90
C LEU A 15 -5.91 -8.11 -8.91
N ALA A 16 -6.75 -7.14 -8.52
CA ALA A 16 -6.36 -5.74 -8.45
C ALA A 16 -5.15 -5.52 -7.53
N PHE A 17 -5.14 -6.16 -6.35
CA PHE A 17 -4.00 -6.16 -5.44
C PHE A 17 -2.72 -6.63 -6.14
N VAL A 18 -2.73 -7.83 -6.74
CA VAL A 18 -1.55 -8.44 -7.35
C VAL A 18 -1.00 -7.57 -8.48
N LEU A 19 -1.87 -7.04 -9.33
CA LEU A 19 -1.46 -6.17 -10.44
C LEU A 19 -0.78 -4.89 -9.95
N ILE A 20 -1.38 -4.20 -8.98
CA ILE A 20 -0.81 -2.96 -8.44
C ILE A 20 0.49 -3.24 -7.69
N PHE A 21 0.56 -4.34 -6.92
CA PHE A 21 1.76 -4.73 -6.19
C PHE A 21 2.92 -5.00 -7.13
N LEU A 22 2.72 -5.84 -8.15
CA LEU A 22 3.77 -6.18 -9.12
C LEU A 22 4.20 -4.97 -9.93
N TRP A 23 3.26 -4.09 -10.31
CA TRP A 23 3.59 -2.89 -11.05
C TRP A 23 4.37 -1.88 -10.21
N GLY A 24 3.98 -1.65 -8.95
CA GLY A 24 4.72 -0.81 -8.02
C GLY A 24 6.13 -1.33 -7.78
N PHE A 25 6.26 -2.64 -7.55
CA PHE A 25 7.55 -3.30 -7.37
C PHE A 25 8.44 -3.19 -8.61
N TYR A 26 7.86 -3.40 -9.80
CA TYR A 26 8.57 -3.24 -11.06
C TYR A 26 9.12 -1.82 -11.23
N ILE A 27 8.32 -0.78 -10.96
CA ILE A 27 8.77 0.62 -11.03
C ILE A 27 9.91 0.88 -10.04
N MET A 28 9.81 0.34 -8.83
CA MET A 28 10.80 0.52 -7.77
C MET A 28 12.17 -0.06 -8.15
N VAL A 29 12.21 -1.20 -8.84
CA VAL A 29 13.46 -1.86 -9.24
C VAL A 29 14.04 -1.29 -10.53
N THR A 30 13.20 -0.98 -11.52
CA THR A 30 13.69 -0.66 -12.88
C THR A 30 14.09 0.80 -13.11
N ARG A 31 13.65 1.73 -12.25
CA ARG A 31 13.87 3.16 -12.48
C ARG A 31 15.08 3.66 -11.72
N TYR A 32 16.05 4.27 -12.42
CA TYR A 32 17.23 4.91 -11.80
C TYR A 32 16.92 6.22 -11.06
N ASN A 33 15.81 6.89 -11.40
CA ASN A 33 15.42 8.12 -10.73
C ASN A 33 14.80 7.84 -9.36
N LEU A 34 15.36 8.45 -8.30
CA LEU A 34 14.96 8.21 -6.91
C LEU A 34 13.48 8.54 -6.62
N ILE A 35 12.92 9.58 -7.26
CA ILE A 35 11.50 9.94 -7.09
C ILE A 35 10.60 8.85 -7.68
N LYS A 36 10.98 8.27 -8.83
CA LYS A 36 10.22 7.17 -9.43
C LYS A 36 10.28 5.93 -8.55
N LYS A 37 11.41 5.66 -7.89
CA LYS A 37 11.51 4.57 -6.90
C LYS A 37 10.56 4.79 -5.71
N LEU A 38 10.47 6.02 -5.18
CA LEU A 38 9.52 6.38 -4.11
C LEU A 38 8.06 6.21 -4.52
N ILE A 39 7.70 6.57 -5.76
CA ILE A 39 6.37 6.32 -6.30
C ILE A 39 6.08 4.82 -6.38
N GLY A 40 7.05 4.02 -6.82
CA GLY A 40 6.94 2.55 -6.81
C GLY A 40 6.68 1.99 -5.41
N LEU A 41 7.42 2.46 -4.40
CA LEU A 41 7.25 2.08 -3.00
C LEU A 41 5.85 2.45 -2.48
N TYR A 42 5.34 3.64 -2.81
CA TYR A 42 3.99 4.07 -2.45
C TYR A 42 2.89 3.18 -3.06
N LEU A 43 3.05 2.76 -4.32
CA LEU A 43 2.12 1.83 -4.97
C LEU A 43 2.13 0.45 -4.31
N VAL A 44 3.31 -0.07 -3.96
CA VAL A 44 3.44 -1.33 -3.21
C VAL A 44 2.71 -1.22 -1.88
N GLN A 45 2.93 -0.16 -1.11
CA GLN A 45 2.25 0.01 0.18
C GLN A 45 0.73 0.10 0.04
N THR A 46 0.25 0.91 -0.92
CA THR A 46 -1.19 1.06 -1.21
C THR A 46 -1.83 -0.28 -1.58
N SER A 47 -1.14 -1.12 -2.35
CA SER A 47 -1.65 -2.44 -2.72
C SER A 47 -1.83 -3.36 -1.49
N VAL A 48 -0.88 -3.36 -0.56
CA VAL A 48 -0.97 -4.15 0.69
C VAL A 48 -2.12 -3.66 1.57
N ILE A 49 -2.30 -2.35 1.68
CA ILE A 49 -3.45 -1.75 2.37
C ILE A 49 -4.77 -2.19 1.74
N TYR A 50 -4.86 -2.13 0.40
CA TYR A 50 -6.04 -2.58 -0.33
C TYR A 50 -6.35 -4.06 -0.07
N PHE A 51 -5.32 -4.91 -0.01
CA PHE A 51 -5.45 -6.31 0.35
C PHE A 51 -6.02 -6.50 1.77
N LEU A 52 -5.47 -5.79 2.77
CA LEU A 52 -5.95 -5.84 4.16
C LEU A 52 -7.41 -5.42 4.30
N VAL A 53 -7.83 -4.38 3.58
CA VAL A 53 -9.23 -3.94 3.58
C VAL A 53 -10.13 -4.97 2.89
N SER A 54 -9.67 -5.54 1.77
CA SER A 54 -10.44 -6.53 1.01
C SER A 54 -10.72 -7.81 1.78
N ILE A 55 -9.79 -8.27 2.63
CA ILE A 55 -10.01 -9.45 3.49
C ILE A 55 -10.91 -9.15 4.70
N SER A 56 -11.02 -7.87 5.08
CA SER A 56 -11.84 -7.42 6.21
C SER A 56 -13.31 -7.22 5.85
N ALA A 57 -13.60 -7.04 4.56
CA ALA A 57 -14.94 -6.81 4.06
C ALA A 57 -15.81 -8.07 4.24
N LYS A 58 -16.96 -7.90 4.90
CA LYS A 58 -17.95 -8.94 5.13
C LYS A 58 -19.30 -8.50 4.58
N GLU A 59 -19.97 -9.36 3.84
CA GLU A 59 -21.31 -9.08 3.30
C GLU A 59 -22.34 -8.89 4.43
N GLY A 60 -23.16 -7.84 4.32
CA GLY A 60 -24.20 -7.51 5.31
C GLY A 60 -23.68 -6.98 6.65
N ALA A 61 -22.38 -6.75 6.80
CA ALA A 61 -21.80 -6.22 8.02
C ALA A 61 -21.84 -4.68 8.06
N THR A 62 -22.16 -4.12 9.23
CA THR A 62 -22.11 -2.69 9.51
C THR A 62 -20.71 -2.27 10.00
N VAL A 63 -20.46 -0.95 10.02
CA VAL A 63 -19.20 -0.36 10.52
C VAL A 63 -18.95 -0.76 11.97
N PRO A 64 -17.70 -1.00 12.41
CA PRO A 64 -17.37 -1.46 13.77
C PRO A 64 -17.49 -0.33 14.81
N ILE A 65 -18.68 0.24 14.93
CA ILE A 65 -19.04 1.33 15.84
C ILE A 65 -20.32 0.92 16.55
N LEU A 66 -20.29 0.85 17.88
CA LEU A 66 -21.47 0.52 18.66
C LEU A 66 -22.47 1.69 18.62
N LEU A 67 -23.65 1.45 18.03
CA LEU A 67 -24.71 2.46 17.88
C LEU A 67 -25.64 2.54 19.11
N SER A 68 -25.75 1.45 19.87
CA SER A 68 -26.53 1.40 21.12
C SER A 68 -25.81 0.51 22.13
N THR A 69 -25.71 1.00 23.37
CA THR A 69 -25.07 0.28 24.49
C THR A 69 -26.09 -0.52 25.31
N THR A 70 -27.38 -0.37 25.02
CA THR A 70 -28.48 -0.89 25.84
C THR A 70 -29.00 -2.25 25.36
N GLU A 71 -28.72 -2.61 24.10
CA GLU A 71 -29.12 -3.91 23.53
C GLU A 71 -27.95 -4.89 23.46
N PRO A 72 -28.20 -6.21 23.53
CA PRO A 72 -27.15 -7.21 23.39
C PRO A 72 -26.46 -7.09 22.04
N VAL A 73 -25.12 -6.93 22.07
CA VAL A 73 -24.30 -6.71 20.88
C VAL A 73 -24.26 -7.99 20.03
N GLN A 74 -24.85 -7.92 18.84
CA GLN A 74 -24.70 -8.98 17.83
C GLN A 74 -23.38 -8.81 17.06
N ALA A 75 -22.29 -9.38 17.59
CA ALA A 75 -20.95 -9.27 17.01
C ALA A 75 -20.87 -9.72 15.54
N ALA A 76 -21.74 -10.64 15.12
CA ALA A 76 -21.79 -11.13 13.74
C ALA A 76 -22.22 -10.06 12.72
N SER A 77 -22.92 -9.01 13.18
CA SER A 77 -23.44 -7.94 12.31
C SER A 77 -22.41 -6.86 12.03
N TYR A 78 -21.23 -6.90 12.65
CA TYR A 78 -20.18 -5.89 12.52
C TYR A 78 -19.01 -6.38 11.66
N ALA A 79 -18.37 -5.46 10.94
CA ALA A 79 -17.12 -5.74 10.23
C ALA A 79 -15.98 -5.99 11.21
N ASN A 80 -14.96 -6.73 10.81
CA ASN A 80 -13.82 -7.03 11.69
C ASN A 80 -13.05 -5.72 11.99
N PRO A 81 -12.92 -5.30 13.25
CA PRO A 81 -12.19 -4.07 13.59
C PRO A 81 -10.68 -4.22 13.44
N LEU A 82 -10.12 -5.44 13.48
CA LEU A 82 -8.67 -5.65 13.49
C LEU A 82 -7.99 -5.11 12.22
N PRO A 83 -8.43 -5.46 10.99
CA PRO A 83 -7.76 -4.96 9.79
C PRO A 83 -7.92 -3.44 9.59
N HIS A 84 -9.00 -2.85 10.10
CA HIS A 84 -9.20 -1.39 10.06
C HIS A 84 -8.11 -0.65 10.86
N VAL A 85 -7.82 -1.12 12.08
CA VAL A 85 -6.77 -0.52 12.92
C VAL A 85 -5.39 -0.76 12.31
N LEU A 86 -5.10 -1.99 11.85
CA LEU A 86 -3.82 -2.31 11.20
C LEU A 86 -3.57 -1.44 9.97
N THR A 87 -4.62 -1.18 9.18
CA THR A 87 -4.55 -0.32 8.00
C THR A 87 -4.28 1.14 8.37
N LEU A 88 -4.94 1.67 9.40
CA LEU A 88 -4.72 3.04 9.87
C LEU A 88 -3.27 3.26 10.32
N THR A 89 -2.69 2.31 11.06
CA THR A 89 -1.27 2.35 11.43
C THR A 89 -0.36 2.28 10.20
N ALA A 90 -0.65 1.40 9.25
CA ALA A 90 0.14 1.27 8.02
C ALA A 90 0.14 2.57 7.18
N ILE A 91 -1.00 3.26 7.08
CA ILE A 91 -1.10 4.54 6.36
C ILE A 91 -0.19 5.61 7.01
N VAL A 92 -0.24 5.75 8.33
CA VAL A 92 0.56 6.75 9.06
C VAL A 92 2.06 6.49 8.89
N VAL A 93 2.51 5.24 9.05
CA VAL A 93 3.91 4.84 8.84
C VAL A 93 4.34 5.09 7.40
N GLY A 94 3.47 4.84 6.43
CA GLY A 94 3.74 5.12 5.02
C GLY A 94 3.95 6.58 4.67
N ILE A 95 3.08 7.45 5.19
CA ILE A 95 3.23 8.89 5.01
C ILE A 95 4.53 9.36 5.65
N ALA A 96 4.85 8.89 6.87
CA ALA A 96 6.10 9.25 7.55
C ALA A 96 7.34 8.82 6.75
N THR A 97 7.39 7.57 6.29
CA THR A 97 8.53 7.05 5.51
C THR A 97 8.66 7.73 4.14
N THR A 98 7.55 7.98 3.45
CA THR A 98 7.55 8.72 2.17
C THR A 98 8.02 10.16 2.37
N SER A 99 7.60 10.82 3.44
CA SER A 99 8.01 12.20 3.77
C SER A 99 9.52 12.28 4.02
N VAL A 100 10.07 11.36 4.81
CA VAL A 100 11.52 11.26 5.04
C VAL A 100 12.25 10.95 3.74
N GLY A 101 11.75 10.03 2.92
CA GLY A 101 12.31 9.71 1.61
C GLY A 101 12.37 10.92 0.67
N LEU A 102 11.31 11.73 0.62
CA LEU A 102 11.28 12.96 -0.17
C LEU A 102 12.26 14.01 0.38
N ALA A 103 12.35 14.16 1.70
CA ALA A 103 13.33 15.06 2.33
C ALA A 103 14.77 14.64 1.98
N LEU A 104 15.06 13.34 1.98
CA LEU A 104 16.36 12.80 1.54
C LEU A 104 16.60 13.09 0.06
N CYS A 105 15.61 12.89 -0.81
CA CYS A 105 15.74 13.25 -2.23
C CYS A 105 16.07 14.74 -2.40
N ALA A 106 15.38 15.63 -1.69
CA ALA A 106 15.67 17.05 -1.73
C ALA A 106 17.09 17.38 -1.25
N ALA A 107 17.59 16.71 -0.20
CA ALA A 107 18.95 16.87 0.29
C ALA A 107 20.00 16.35 -0.73
N ILE A 108 19.77 15.20 -1.34
CA ILE A 108 20.63 14.61 -2.38
C ILE A 108 20.71 15.55 -3.58
N TYR A 109 19.57 16.09 -4.04
CA TYR A 109 19.55 17.02 -5.16
C TYR A 109 20.35 18.30 -4.86
N ARG A 110 20.27 18.84 -3.64
CA ARG A 110 21.07 20.02 -3.25
C ARG A 110 22.57 19.74 -3.28
N LYS A 111 23.01 18.52 -2.97
CA LYS A 111 24.43 18.14 -2.92
C LYS A 111 24.99 17.75 -4.30
N TYR A 112 24.24 16.96 -5.06
CA TYR A 112 24.72 16.35 -6.30
C TYR A 112 24.07 16.92 -7.57
N GLY A 113 23.07 17.80 -7.47
CA GLY A 113 22.40 18.40 -8.63
C GLY A 113 21.65 17.41 -9.54
N SER A 114 21.54 16.15 -9.14
CA SER A 114 20.84 15.09 -9.87
C SER A 114 20.11 14.17 -8.89
N LEU A 115 19.03 13.55 -9.37
CA LEU A 115 18.27 12.50 -8.68
C LEU A 115 18.38 11.16 -9.41
N ASP A 116 19.28 11.06 -10.38
CA ASP A 116 19.61 9.82 -11.06
C ASP A 116 20.71 9.10 -10.29
N GLU A 117 20.45 7.85 -9.91
CA GLU A 117 21.36 7.01 -9.16
C GLU A 117 22.72 6.83 -9.84
N GLN A 118 22.76 6.68 -11.17
CA GLN A 118 24.02 6.48 -11.90
C GLN A 118 24.90 7.72 -11.81
N VAL A 119 24.31 8.90 -12.02
CA VAL A 119 25.02 10.18 -11.93
C VAL A 119 25.49 10.47 -10.51
N ILE A 120 24.73 10.04 -9.50
CA ILE A 120 25.12 10.21 -8.09
C ILE A 120 26.32 9.31 -7.75
N LEU A 121 26.32 8.06 -8.22
CA LEU A 121 27.43 7.11 -8.02
C LEU A 121 28.74 7.60 -8.65
N GLU A 122 28.70 8.11 -9.88
CA GLU A 122 29.88 8.67 -10.56
C GLU A 122 30.48 9.89 -9.83
N ARG A 123 29.67 10.66 -9.08
CA ARG A 123 30.14 11.82 -8.32
C ARG A 123 30.61 11.48 -6.91
N LEU A 124 30.40 10.24 -6.48
CA LEU A 124 30.85 9.71 -5.19
C LEU A 124 32.24 9.09 -5.28
N GLU A 125 32.58 8.53 -6.45
CA GLU A 125 33.93 8.07 -6.82
C GLU A 125 34.88 9.26 -7.07
#